data_AF-V4B8K4-F1
#
_entry.id   AF-V4B8K4-F1
#
_cell.length_a   1.000
_cell.length_b   1.000
_cell.length_c   1.000
_cell.angle_alpha   90.00
_cell.angle_beta   90.00
_cell.angle_gamma   90.00
#
_symmetry.space_group_name_H-M   'P 1'
#
loop_
_entity.id
_entity.type
_entity.pdbx_description
1 polymer ?
#
loop_
_entity_poly.entity_id
_entity_poly.type
_entity_poly.pdbx_seq_one_letter_code
_entity_poly.pdbx_strand_id
1 'polypeptide(L)'
;EHVLMKHLIRNYEKSVRPVFDASKSVNVDLGLTLTQILDLDEKNQVLTTNVWLEAEWYDERLVWNASDFEDIISIRIPCDTIWLPDIVLYNSVDDYTSGYMQSLAMVYNNSRVFWGPVIRFRSSCKIDITFFPFDNQICKLKLGSWAYNGWQVDVWNRSNSMDLSNFVDNGEWELLGLAVERNVVTYNCCNEPFPDVTFYIYLRRRIKYYFMNIIIPCIILSFLCLAGFLLPPESGEKITLGLSVLLTITVFMLMVADKMPQTSESISVISIYLMVVLTTSCLSVLSSVFILGIHHQRGKPHKVPTWLKMFVFRFLSPLLCIKQ
;
A
#
# COMPACT_ATOMS: atom_id res chain seq x y z
N GLU A 1 -4.67 0.39 46.90
CA GLU A 1 -3.83 0.60 45.68
C GLU A 1 -2.49 1.29 45.91
N HIS A 2 -2.41 2.50 46.48
CA HIS A 2 -1.12 3.22 46.64
C HIS A 2 -0.04 2.42 47.40
N VAL A 3 -0.42 1.74 48.48
CA VAL A 3 0.50 0.89 49.26
C VAL A 3 1.02 -0.29 48.43
N LEU A 4 0.14 -0.95 47.67
CA LEU A 4 0.49 -2.05 46.75
C LEU A 4 1.44 -1.58 45.66
N MET A 5 1.16 -0.44 45.02
CA MET A 5 2.04 0.16 44.02
C MET A 5 3.46 0.38 44.58
N LYS A 6 3.54 0.97 45.77
CA LYS A 6 4.83 1.20 46.43
C LYS A 6 5.52 -0.12 46.80
N HIS A 7 4.76 -1.14 47.18
CA HIS A 7 5.29 -2.48 47.49
C HIS A 7 5.93 -3.14 46.26
N LEU A 8 5.25 -3.11 45.12
CA LEU A 8 5.71 -3.73 43.88
C LEU A 8 6.92 -3.01 43.27
N ILE A 9 6.93 -1.68 43.27
CA ILE A 9 7.93 -0.89 42.53
C ILE A 9 9.21 -0.63 43.35
N ARG A 10 9.20 -0.73 44.69
CA ARG A 10 10.31 -0.25 45.54
C ARG A 10 11.70 -0.78 45.15
N ASN A 11 11.78 -2.03 44.71
CA ASN A 11 13.03 -2.71 44.35
C ASN A 11 12.96 -3.30 42.92
N TYR A 12 12.12 -2.72 42.07
CA TYR A 12 11.91 -3.24 40.72
C TYR A 12 12.93 -2.64 39.74
N GLU A 13 13.76 -3.48 39.14
CA GLU A 13 14.69 -3.09 38.09
C GLU A 13 14.08 -3.37 36.71
N LYS A 14 13.67 -2.31 36.02
CA LYS A 14 12.99 -2.39 34.71
C LYS A 14 13.91 -2.75 33.55
N SER A 15 15.23 -2.63 33.72
CA SER A 15 16.19 -2.88 32.63
C SER A 15 16.50 -4.37 32.43
N VAL A 16 15.99 -5.24 33.31
CA VAL A 16 16.29 -6.67 33.32
C VAL A 16 15.02 -7.46 33.03
N ARG A 17 15.12 -8.50 32.19
CA ARG A 17 14.01 -9.41 31.89
C ARG A 17 13.34 -9.92 33.18
N PRO A 18 12.01 -10.03 33.23
CA PRO A 18 11.25 -10.35 34.44
C PRO A 18 11.20 -11.85 34.76
N VAL A 19 12.37 -12.49 34.75
CA VAL A 19 12.57 -13.88 35.17
C VAL A 19 13.56 -13.92 36.34
N PHE A 20 13.35 -14.85 37.27
CA PHE A 20 14.32 -15.15 38.34
C PHE A 20 15.48 -16.01 37.82
N ASP A 21 15.18 -16.96 36.92
CA ASP A 21 16.17 -17.80 36.27
C ASP A 21 16.48 -17.27 34.86
N ALA A 22 17.73 -16.85 34.66
CA ALA A 22 18.17 -16.25 33.41
C ALA A 22 18.10 -17.22 32.21
N SER A 23 18.07 -18.53 32.46
CA SER A 23 17.95 -19.57 31.43
C SER A 23 16.55 -19.69 30.83
N LYS A 24 15.52 -19.14 31.50
CA LYS A 24 14.14 -19.14 31.00
C LYS A 24 13.90 -17.98 30.03
N SER A 25 13.10 -18.25 29.00
CA SER A 25 12.56 -17.23 28.11
C SER A 25 11.36 -16.53 28.73
N VAL A 26 11.16 -15.27 28.37
CA VAL A 26 9.89 -14.57 28.60
C VAL A 26 9.02 -14.80 27.38
N ASN A 27 7.84 -15.40 27.59
CA ASN A 27 6.88 -15.58 26.50
C ASN A 27 6.04 -14.31 26.38
N VAL A 28 6.01 -13.74 25.17
CA VAL A 28 5.26 -12.53 24.85
C VAL A 28 4.21 -12.87 23.79
N ASP A 29 2.95 -12.86 24.18
CA ASP A 29 1.82 -13.06 23.29
C ASP A 29 1.45 -11.73 22.63
N LEU A 30 1.56 -11.69 21.30
CA LEU A 30 1.20 -10.53 20.48
C LEU A 30 -0.12 -10.74 19.75
N GLY A 31 -1.01 -9.78 19.89
CA GLY A 31 -2.20 -9.61 19.08
C GLY A 31 -2.20 -8.23 18.43
N LEU A 32 -2.93 -8.12 17.32
CA LEU A 32 -3.23 -6.84 16.69
C LEU A 32 -4.73 -6.76 16.41
N THR A 33 -5.32 -5.65 16.84
CA THR A 33 -6.68 -5.27 16.46
C THR A 33 -6.60 -4.13 15.46
N LEU A 34 -7.05 -4.36 14.23
CA LEU A 34 -7.03 -3.36 13.16
C LEU A 34 -8.24 -2.45 13.31
N THR A 35 -8.02 -1.18 13.63
CA THR A 35 -9.12 -0.22 13.79
C THR A 35 -9.42 0.52 12.49
N GLN A 36 -8.39 0.91 11.74
CA GLN A 36 -8.56 1.64 10.50
C GLN A 36 -7.36 1.48 9.57
N ILE A 37 -7.65 1.34 8.28
CA ILE A 37 -6.68 1.58 7.21
C ILE A 37 -6.75 3.07 6.86
N LEU A 38 -5.69 3.82 7.16
CA LEU A 38 -5.66 5.25 6.91
C LEU A 38 -5.37 5.56 5.46
N ASP A 39 -4.31 4.94 4.93
CA ASP A 39 -3.83 5.21 3.58
C ASP A 39 -2.93 4.06 3.08
N LEU A 40 -2.94 3.83 1.78
CA LEU A 40 -1.96 2.99 1.10
C LEU A 40 -1.32 3.82 -0.01
N ASP A 41 -0.20 4.46 0.33
CA ASP A 41 0.55 5.30 -0.60
C ASP A 41 1.27 4.39 -1.60
N GLU A 42 0.67 4.22 -2.78
CA GLU A 42 1.21 3.32 -3.79
C GLU A 42 2.50 3.85 -4.40
N LYS A 43 2.66 5.18 -4.44
CA LYS A 43 3.85 5.84 -4.99
C LYS A 43 5.08 5.55 -4.14
N ASN A 44 4.94 5.72 -2.82
CA ASN A 44 6.01 5.48 -1.85
C ASN A 44 6.03 4.05 -1.29
N GLN A 45 5.06 3.21 -1.68
CA GLN A 45 4.93 1.83 -1.23
C GLN A 45 4.80 1.71 0.31
N VAL A 46 3.95 2.56 0.89
CA VAL A 46 3.76 2.64 2.35
C VAL A 46 2.29 2.42 2.73
N LEU A 47 2.04 1.40 3.55
CA LEU A 47 0.75 1.21 4.20
C LEU A 47 0.74 1.90 5.57
N THR A 48 -0.23 2.77 5.78
CA THR A 48 -0.49 3.43 7.07
C THR A 48 -1.76 2.85 7.71
N THR A 49 -1.61 2.22 8.87
CA THR A 49 -2.72 1.62 9.63
C THR A 49 -2.76 2.13 11.06
N ASN A 50 -3.95 2.36 11.59
CA ASN A 50 -4.16 2.49 13.03
C ASN A 50 -4.49 1.11 13.59
N VAL A 51 -3.75 0.71 14.63
CA VAL A 51 -3.93 -0.58 15.28
C VAL A 51 -3.88 -0.41 16.80
N TRP A 52 -4.52 -1.33 17.49
CA TRP A 52 -4.30 -1.57 18.90
C TRP A 52 -3.34 -2.76 19.02
N LEU A 53 -2.16 -2.52 19.59
CA LEU A 53 -1.18 -3.57 19.84
C LEU A 53 -1.51 -4.23 21.16
N GLU A 54 -1.73 -5.53 21.16
CA GLU A 54 -2.02 -6.31 22.36
C GLU A 54 -0.79 -7.11 22.73
N ALA A 55 0.01 -6.61 23.68
CA ALA A 55 1.15 -7.34 24.21
C ALA A 55 0.80 -7.90 25.58
N GLU A 56 1.06 -9.19 25.78
CA GLU A 56 0.85 -9.85 27.06
C GLU A 56 2.04 -10.74 27.42
N TRP A 57 2.47 -10.66 28.67
CA TRP A 57 3.55 -11.48 29.21
C TRP A 57 3.32 -11.71 30.70
N TYR A 58 4.17 -12.56 31.28
CA TYR A 58 4.20 -12.79 32.72
C TYR A 58 5.46 -12.17 33.33
N ASP A 59 5.29 -11.45 34.44
CA ASP A 59 6.38 -10.86 35.21
C ASP A 59 6.44 -11.48 36.61
N GLU A 60 7.41 -12.36 36.85
CA GLU A 60 7.54 -13.14 38.09
C GLU A 60 7.72 -12.25 39.35
N ARG A 61 8.05 -10.96 39.18
CA ARG A 61 8.27 -10.00 40.27
C ARG A 61 7.02 -9.16 40.57
N LEU A 62 6.08 -9.06 39.62
CA LEU A 62 4.83 -8.31 39.77
C LEU A 62 3.69 -9.22 40.22
N VAL A 63 3.84 -9.83 41.38
CA VAL A 63 2.87 -10.77 41.98
C VAL A 63 2.53 -10.31 43.40
N TRP A 64 1.26 -10.46 43.80
CA TRP A 64 0.83 -10.22 45.17
C TRP A 64 -0.35 -11.11 45.54
N ASN A 65 -0.54 -11.34 46.83
CA ASN A 65 -1.73 -12.01 47.33
C ASN A 65 -2.86 -10.99 47.50
N ALA A 66 -4.01 -11.22 46.87
CA ALA A 66 -5.13 -10.29 46.87
C ALA A 66 -5.68 -10.05 48.30
N SER A 67 -5.68 -11.08 49.14
CA SER A 67 -6.17 -10.98 50.53
C SER A 67 -5.41 -9.97 51.39
N ASP A 68 -4.14 -9.72 51.07
CA ASP A 68 -3.27 -8.82 51.83
C ASP A 68 -3.50 -7.34 51.45
N PHE A 69 -4.21 -7.10 50.35
CA PHE A 69 -4.44 -5.78 49.76
C PHE A 69 -5.91 -5.59 49.38
N GLU A 70 -6.84 -5.88 50.29
CA GLU A 70 -8.28 -5.62 50.12
C GLU A 70 -8.87 -6.25 48.83
N ASP A 71 -8.44 -7.46 48.50
CA ASP A 71 -8.88 -8.22 47.32
C ASP A 71 -8.66 -7.52 45.97
N ILE A 72 -7.63 -6.67 45.87
CA ILE A 72 -7.24 -6.03 44.61
C ILE A 72 -6.72 -7.10 43.63
N ILE A 73 -7.41 -7.29 42.51
CA ILE A 73 -7.07 -8.27 41.46
C ILE A 73 -6.20 -7.67 40.36
N SER A 74 -6.35 -6.38 40.06
CA SER A 74 -5.59 -5.71 39.00
C SER A 74 -5.30 -4.25 39.34
N ILE A 75 -4.15 -3.76 38.91
CA ILE A 75 -3.75 -2.36 39.02
C ILE A 75 -3.24 -1.84 37.68
N ARG A 76 -3.23 -0.52 37.51
CA ARG A 76 -2.71 0.14 36.31
C ARG A 76 -1.40 0.81 36.64
N ILE A 77 -0.32 0.43 35.95
CA ILE A 77 1.03 0.92 36.18
C ILE A 77 1.54 1.63 34.92
N PRO A 78 2.18 2.81 35.02
CA PRO A 78 2.86 3.42 33.89
C PRO A 78 3.88 2.48 33.25
N CYS A 79 3.78 2.25 31.93
CA CYS A 79 4.59 1.25 31.23
C CYS A 79 6.10 1.54 31.28
N ASP A 80 6.49 2.79 31.51
CA ASP A 80 7.87 3.25 31.64
C ASP A 80 8.52 2.94 33.00
N THR A 81 7.73 2.49 33.97
CA THR A 81 8.20 2.10 35.31
C THR A 81 8.42 0.59 35.47
N ILE A 82 7.93 -0.21 34.53
CA ILE A 82 8.08 -1.67 34.50
C ILE A 82 8.93 -2.10 33.29
N TRP A 83 9.38 -3.36 33.27
CA TRP A 83 10.02 -3.92 32.09
C TRP A 83 8.99 -4.02 30.97
N LEU A 84 9.38 -3.60 29.78
CA LEU A 84 8.58 -3.65 28.57
C LEU A 84 9.35 -4.42 27.50
N PRO A 85 8.72 -5.39 26.81
CA PRO A 85 9.39 -6.05 25.70
C PRO A 85 9.66 -5.06 24.58
N ASP A 86 10.84 -5.16 23.97
CA ASP A 86 11.32 -4.32 22.88
C ASP A 86 10.78 -4.77 21.52
N ILE A 87 9.46 -4.94 21.45
CA ILE A 87 8.77 -5.28 20.22
C ILE A 87 8.91 -4.13 19.24
N VAL A 88 9.24 -4.42 17.99
CA VAL A 88 9.39 -3.42 16.93
C VAL A 88 8.79 -3.93 15.63
N LEU A 89 8.38 -3.00 14.75
CA LEU A 89 7.94 -3.29 13.40
C LEU A 89 9.15 -3.32 12.46
N TYR A 90 9.62 -4.50 12.03
CA TYR A 90 10.83 -4.63 11.22
C TYR A 90 10.76 -3.96 9.85
N ASN A 91 9.58 -3.93 9.23
CA ASN A 91 9.37 -3.28 7.96
C ASN A 91 8.79 -1.86 8.12
N SER A 92 9.16 -1.15 9.19
CA SER A 92 8.77 0.24 9.38
C SER A 92 9.50 1.17 8.38
N VAL A 93 8.80 2.22 7.96
CA VAL A 93 9.36 3.31 7.12
C VAL A 93 9.64 4.57 7.96
N ASP A 94 9.14 4.61 9.20
CA ASP A 94 9.41 5.72 10.12
C ASP A 94 10.77 5.54 10.80
N ASP A 95 11.33 6.66 11.27
CA ASP A 95 12.45 6.62 12.19
C ASP A 95 11.99 5.95 13.49
N TYR A 96 12.67 4.87 13.91
CA TYR A 96 12.47 4.14 15.18
C TYR A 96 12.64 5.02 16.45
N THR A 97 12.76 6.33 16.28
CA THR A 97 12.88 7.37 17.31
C THR A 97 11.52 7.71 17.94
N SER A 98 10.43 7.53 17.20
CA SER A 98 9.07 7.70 17.70
C SER A 98 8.62 6.44 18.45
N GLY A 99 8.85 6.41 19.76
CA GLY A 99 8.45 5.30 20.62
C GLY A 99 6.93 5.10 20.69
N TYR A 100 6.51 4.02 21.34
CA TYR A 100 5.10 3.71 21.57
C TYR A 100 4.42 4.73 22.49
N MET A 101 3.09 4.82 22.40
CA MET A 101 2.28 5.58 23.34
C MET A 101 2.58 5.14 24.77
N GLN A 102 2.91 6.09 25.65
CA GLN A 102 3.15 5.85 27.08
C GLN A 102 1.84 5.59 27.83
N SER A 103 1.16 4.50 27.49
CA SER A 103 -0.08 4.07 28.12
C SER A 103 0.19 3.33 29.43
N LEU A 104 -0.84 3.23 30.28
CA LEU A 104 -0.78 2.39 31.47
C LEU A 104 -0.86 0.90 31.07
N ALA A 105 -0.03 0.06 31.66
CA ALA A 105 -0.13 -1.39 31.60
C ALA A 105 -1.06 -1.90 32.70
N MET A 106 -1.87 -2.91 32.39
CA MET A 106 -2.72 -3.61 33.35
C MET A 106 -1.95 -4.79 33.92
N VAL A 107 -1.66 -4.73 35.21
CA VAL A 107 -0.95 -5.79 35.95
C VAL A 107 -1.96 -6.52 36.82
N TYR A 108 -1.99 -7.84 36.73
CA TYR A 108 -2.85 -8.71 37.51
C TYR A 108 -2.09 -9.37 38.66
N ASN A 109 -2.81 -9.73 39.72
CA ASN A 109 -2.23 -10.36 40.91
C ASN A 109 -1.49 -11.68 40.63
N ASN A 110 -1.85 -12.36 39.54
CA ASN A 110 -1.27 -13.62 39.09
C ASN A 110 -0.05 -13.46 38.18
N SER A 111 0.68 -12.34 38.26
CA SER A 111 1.86 -11.99 37.44
C SER A 111 1.60 -11.70 35.96
N ARG A 112 0.36 -11.79 35.48
CA ARG A 112 0.01 -11.44 34.09
C ARG A 112 0.07 -9.93 33.90
N VAL A 113 0.74 -9.49 32.85
CA VAL A 113 0.80 -8.09 32.43
C VAL A 113 0.21 -7.97 31.03
N PHE A 114 -0.73 -7.05 30.85
CA PHE A 114 -1.31 -6.71 29.57
C PHE A 114 -1.02 -5.24 29.25
N TRP A 115 -0.42 -4.98 28.09
CA TRP A 115 -0.13 -3.65 27.62
C TRP A 115 -0.70 -3.46 26.21
N GLY A 116 -1.65 -2.52 26.12
CA GLY A 116 -2.47 -2.28 24.95
C GLY A 116 -2.38 -0.84 24.44
N PRO A 117 -1.28 -0.38 23.82
CA PRO A 117 -1.22 0.96 23.23
C PRO A 117 -1.91 1.03 21.87
N VAL A 118 -2.47 2.20 21.53
CA VAL A 118 -2.92 2.51 20.17
C VAL A 118 -1.75 3.11 19.40
N ILE A 119 -1.48 2.57 18.21
CA ILE A 119 -0.32 2.92 17.41
C ILE A 119 -0.71 3.13 15.96
N ARG A 120 -0.10 4.14 15.33
CA ARG A 120 -0.10 4.29 13.88
C ARG A 120 1.15 3.63 13.32
N PHE A 121 0.98 2.54 12.60
CA PHE A 121 2.08 1.90 11.90
C PHE A 121 2.16 2.41 10.46
N ARG A 122 3.38 2.81 10.05
CA ARG A 122 3.76 3.03 8.66
C ARG A 122 4.71 1.92 8.25
N SER A 123 4.22 1.02 7.42
CA SER A 123 4.94 -0.18 6.99
C SER A 123 5.23 -0.14 5.50
N SER A 124 6.40 -0.64 5.11
CA SER A 124 6.72 -0.86 3.71
C SER A 124 5.87 -2.02 3.19
N CYS A 125 5.13 -1.74 2.12
CA CYS A 125 4.27 -2.70 1.44
C CYS A 125 4.55 -2.65 -0.07
N LYS A 126 5.01 -3.77 -0.62
CA LYS A 126 5.26 -3.90 -2.05
C LYS A 126 3.93 -3.99 -2.81
N ILE A 127 3.72 -3.07 -3.76
CA ILE A 127 2.49 -2.94 -4.53
C ILE A 127 2.68 -3.50 -5.93
N ASP A 128 1.74 -4.32 -6.41
CA ASP A 128 1.69 -4.76 -7.79
C ASP A 128 0.58 -4.05 -8.56
N ILE A 129 0.95 -3.20 -9.52
CA ILE A 129 0.03 -2.38 -10.33
C ILE A 129 -0.32 -2.98 -11.69
N THR A 130 0.05 -4.24 -11.97
CA THR A 130 -0.16 -4.87 -13.29
C THR A 130 -1.60 -4.69 -13.80
N PHE A 131 -2.59 -4.94 -12.96
CA PHE A 131 -4.02 -4.87 -13.30
C PHE A 131 -4.73 -3.62 -12.77
N PHE A 132 -4.01 -2.55 -12.44
CA PHE A 132 -4.60 -1.31 -11.94
C PHE A 132 -5.78 -0.82 -12.82
N PRO A 133 -6.94 -0.39 -12.23
CA PRO A 133 -7.30 -0.33 -10.81
C PRO A 133 -8.03 -1.59 -10.29
N PHE A 134 -7.99 -2.70 -11.03
CA PHE A 134 -8.60 -4.00 -10.67
C PHE A 134 -7.59 -4.90 -9.96
N ASP A 135 -6.90 -4.35 -8.98
CA ASP A 135 -5.79 -4.96 -8.28
C ASP A 135 -6.18 -5.44 -6.86
N ASN A 136 -5.51 -6.51 -6.42
CA ASN A 136 -5.52 -6.96 -5.02
C ASN A 136 -4.10 -6.78 -4.47
N GLN A 137 -3.98 -6.28 -3.26
CA GLN A 137 -2.70 -6.03 -2.60
C GLN A 137 -2.57 -6.87 -1.33
N ILE A 138 -1.35 -7.28 -1.02
CA ILE A 138 -1.02 -8.04 0.19
C ILE A 138 0.07 -7.27 0.93
N CYS A 139 -0.31 -6.64 2.02
CA CYS A 139 0.63 -5.94 2.90
C CYS A 139 0.90 -6.78 4.15
N LYS A 140 2.09 -6.62 4.73
CA LYS A 140 2.48 -7.35 5.94
C LYS A 140 2.96 -6.41 7.03
N LEU A 141 2.64 -6.69 8.27
CA LEU A 141 3.20 -6.05 9.46
C LEU A 141 4.03 -7.09 10.21
N LYS A 142 5.35 -6.94 10.19
CA LYS A 142 6.28 -7.89 10.81
C LYS A 142 6.74 -7.38 12.18
N LEU A 143 6.24 -7.98 13.26
CA LEU A 143 6.54 -7.59 14.64
C LEU A 143 7.42 -8.64 15.33
N GLY A 144 8.45 -8.19 16.05
CA GLY A 144 9.33 -9.08 16.82
C GLY A 144 10.21 -8.29 17.80
N SER A 145 10.92 -8.99 18.68
CA SER A 145 11.90 -8.37 19.57
C SER A 145 13.14 -7.93 18.80
N TRP A 146 13.63 -6.71 19.05
CA TRP A 146 14.78 -6.17 18.35
C TRP A 146 16.12 -6.72 18.85
N ALA A 147 16.33 -6.69 20.17
CA ALA A 147 17.62 -7.00 20.79
C ALA A 147 17.69 -8.43 21.35
N TYR A 148 16.56 -9.01 21.77
CA TYR A 148 16.55 -10.35 22.34
C TYR A 148 16.34 -11.42 21.27
N ASN A 149 17.05 -12.53 21.43
CA ASN A 149 16.79 -13.74 20.66
C ASN A 149 15.64 -14.57 21.25
N GLY A 150 15.21 -15.61 20.54
CA GLY A 150 14.12 -16.49 20.92
C GLY A 150 14.35 -17.32 22.19
N TRP A 151 15.59 -17.42 22.69
CA TRP A 151 15.86 -18.05 23.98
C TRP A 151 15.64 -17.10 25.15
N GLN A 152 15.64 -15.79 24.91
CA GLN A 152 15.46 -14.76 25.92
C GLN A 152 14.04 -14.20 25.93
N VAL A 153 13.50 -13.89 24.75
CA VAL A 153 12.14 -13.42 24.53
C VAL A 153 11.54 -14.24 23.39
N ASP A 154 10.56 -15.07 23.70
CA ASP A 154 9.87 -15.89 22.72
C ASP A 154 8.51 -15.29 22.40
N VAL A 155 8.34 -14.86 21.15
CA VAL A 155 7.15 -14.15 20.69
C VAL A 155 6.14 -15.15 20.10
N TRP A 156 4.89 -15.07 20.55
CA TRP A 156 3.81 -15.95 20.16
C TRP A 156 2.57 -15.19 19.68
N ASN A 157 1.71 -15.87 18.92
CA ASN A 157 0.43 -15.31 18.49
C ASN A 157 -0.56 -15.42 19.64
N ARG A 158 -1.12 -14.28 20.09
CA ARG A 158 -2.21 -14.25 21.08
C ARG A 158 -3.48 -14.93 20.55
N SER A 159 -3.75 -14.76 19.26
CA SER A 159 -4.91 -15.34 18.56
C SER A 159 -4.52 -15.78 17.15
N ASN A 160 -5.23 -16.79 16.62
CA ASN A 160 -5.04 -17.28 15.25
C ASN A 160 -5.61 -16.32 14.18
N SER A 161 -6.32 -15.28 14.60
CA SER A 161 -6.92 -14.25 13.74
C SER A 161 -6.82 -12.88 14.40
N MET A 162 -6.69 -11.84 13.59
CA MET A 162 -6.80 -10.45 14.06
C MET A 162 -8.26 -10.11 14.36
N ASP A 163 -8.48 -9.31 15.40
CA ASP A 163 -9.82 -8.81 15.72
C ASP A 163 -10.18 -7.62 14.82
N LEU A 164 -11.45 -7.62 14.38
CA LEU A 164 -12.07 -6.64 13.51
C LEU A 164 -13.31 -5.99 14.16
N SER A 165 -13.56 -6.27 15.44
CA SER A 165 -14.73 -5.78 16.19
C SER A 165 -14.93 -4.26 16.10
N ASN A 166 -13.83 -3.50 16.03
CA ASN A 166 -13.82 -2.04 15.97
C ASN A 166 -13.32 -1.49 14.61
N PHE A 167 -13.36 -2.30 13.55
CA PHE A 167 -12.87 -1.90 12.24
C PHE A 167 -13.80 -0.89 11.55
N VAL A 168 -13.23 0.23 11.11
CA VAL A 168 -13.93 1.23 10.30
C VAL A 168 -13.57 1.02 8.83
N ASP A 169 -14.61 0.76 8.01
CA ASP A 169 -14.46 0.56 6.58
C ASP A 169 -13.79 1.75 5.88
N ASN A 170 -12.86 1.43 4.98
CA ASN A 170 -12.18 2.42 4.15
C ASN A 170 -12.97 2.67 2.83
N GLY A 171 -13.03 3.94 2.41
CA GLY A 171 -13.76 4.37 1.21
C GLY A 171 -13.07 4.04 -0.11
N GLU A 172 -11.77 3.73 -0.07
CA GLU A 172 -10.93 3.40 -1.22
C GLU A 172 -10.55 1.93 -1.27
N TRP A 173 -10.30 1.32 -0.10
CA TRP A 173 -9.85 -0.06 0.04
C TRP A 173 -10.90 -0.93 0.74
N GLU A 174 -11.16 -2.09 0.18
CA GLU A 174 -11.96 -3.16 0.76
C GLU A 174 -11.02 -4.17 1.43
N LEU A 175 -11.26 -4.46 2.71
CA LEU A 175 -10.53 -5.51 3.44
C LEU A 175 -11.12 -6.87 3.08
N LEU A 176 -10.34 -7.71 2.39
CA LEU A 176 -10.76 -9.05 2.00
C LEU A 176 -10.57 -10.08 3.11
N GLY A 177 -9.55 -9.89 3.94
CA GLY A 177 -9.22 -10.82 5.01
C GLY A 177 -7.90 -10.48 5.69
N LEU A 178 -7.65 -11.18 6.80
CA LEU A 178 -6.45 -11.06 7.61
C LEU A 178 -5.89 -12.46 7.90
N ALA A 179 -4.57 -12.58 7.97
CA ALA A 179 -3.91 -13.82 8.40
C ALA A 179 -2.77 -13.50 9.36
N VAL A 180 -2.48 -14.43 10.28
CA VAL A 180 -1.42 -14.29 11.28
C VAL A 180 -0.52 -15.51 11.19
N GLU A 181 0.79 -15.28 11.07
CA GLU A 181 1.78 -16.34 10.98
C GLU A 181 2.94 -16.04 11.92
N ARG A 182 3.31 -17.03 12.74
CA ARG A 182 4.54 -16.98 13.55
C ARG A 182 5.68 -17.56 12.74
N ASN A 183 6.74 -16.80 12.58
CA ASN A 183 7.98 -17.25 11.94
C ASN A 183 9.10 -17.35 12.97
N VAL A 184 10.00 -18.31 12.76
CA VAL A 184 11.25 -18.40 13.52
C VAL A 184 12.38 -18.35 12.51
N VAL A 185 13.08 -17.23 12.47
CA VAL A 185 14.09 -16.97 11.44
C VAL A 185 15.46 -16.90 12.10
N THR A 186 16.44 -17.61 11.53
CA THR A 186 17.85 -17.44 11.85
C THR A 186 18.47 -16.50 10.82
N TYR A 187 19.03 -15.38 11.27
CA TYR A 187 19.65 -14.39 10.38
C TYR A 187 21.13 -14.72 10.14
N ASN A 188 21.70 -14.30 9.01
CA ASN A 188 23.11 -14.59 8.69
C ASN A 188 24.12 -13.99 9.69
N CYS A 189 23.72 -13.00 10.50
CA CYS A 189 24.59 -12.41 11.51
C CYS A 189 24.75 -13.27 12.77
N CYS A 190 23.77 -14.12 13.09
CA CYS A 190 23.62 -14.75 14.40
C CYS A 190 23.09 -16.20 14.24
N ASN A 191 23.63 -17.14 15.01
CA ASN A 191 23.17 -18.54 14.97
C ASN A 191 21.90 -18.77 15.81
N GLU A 192 21.49 -17.76 16.56
CA GLU A 192 20.31 -17.78 17.43
C GLU A 192 19.02 -17.54 16.64
N PRO A 193 17.91 -18.19 17.01
CA PRO A 193 16.62 -17.96 16.37
C PRO A 193 16.02 -16.62 16.80
N PHE A 194 15.40 -15.90 15.88
CA PHE A 194 14.62 -14.69 16.14
C PHE A 194 13.15 -14.96 15.76
N PRO A 195 12.26 -15.15 16.75
CA PRO A 195 10.83 -15.32 16.50
C PRO A 195 10.19 -13.97 16.15
N ASP A 196 9.31 -14.00 15.16
CA ASP A 196 8.48 -12.87 14.77
C ASP A 196 7.04 -13.31 14.49
N VAL A 197 6.11 -12.37 14.62
CA VAL A 197 4.71 -12.53 14.22
C VAL A 197 4.45 -11.60 13.05
N THR A 198 4.08 -12.19 11.92
CA THR A 198 3.73 -11.46 10.71
C THR A 198 2.22 -11.46 10.51
N PHE A 199 1.65 -10.27 10.44
CA PHE A 199 0.24 -10.04 10.16
C PHE A 199 0.06 -9.67 8.69
N TYR A 200 -0.70 -10.46 7.94
CA TYR A 200 -1.00 -10.22 6.53
C TYR A 200 -2.36 -9.55 6.38
N ILE A 201 -2.40 -8.48 5.59
CA ILE A 201 -3.57 -7.67 5.29
C ILE A 201 -3.86 -7.78 3.80
N TYR A 202 -4.98 -8.42 3.46
CA TYR A 202 -5.43 -8.61 2.08
C TYR A 202 -6.40 -7.50 1.70
N LEU A 203 -6.03 -6.67 0.73
CA LEU A 203 -6.77 -5.49 0.33
C LEU A 203 -7.21 -5.58 -1.14
N ARG A 204 -8.37 -5.00 -1.45
CA ARG A 204 -8.86 -4.81 -2.82
C ARG A 204 -9.27 -3.36 -3.05
N ARG A 205 -8.90 -2.80 -4.18
CA ARG A 205 -9.26 -1.42 -4.53
C ARG A 205 -10.73 -1.31 -4.93
N ARG A 206 -11.42 -0.28 -4.43
CA ARG A 206 -12.77 0.10 -4.85
C ARG A 206 -12.69 0.89 -6.17
N ILE A 207 -13.07 0.23 -7.26
CA ILE A 207 -12.85 0.71 -8.64
C ILE A 207 -13.67 1.93 -9.08
N LYS A 208 -14.75 2.30 -8.36
CA LYS A 208 -15.76 3.27 -8.85
C LYS A 208 -15.16 4.64 -9.19
N TYR A 209 -14.26 5.14 -8.33
CA TYR A 209 -13.60 6.42 -8.53
C TYR A 209 -12.73 6.43 -9.80
N TYR A 210 -11.89 5.41 -9.95
CA TYR A 210 -10.96 5.26 -11.09
C TYR A 210 -11.71 5.02 -12.41
N PHE A 211 -12.82 4.29 -12.37
CA PHE A 211 -13.66 4.09 -13.54
C PHE A 211 -14.22 5.42 -14.07
N MET A 212 -14.79 6.24 -13.20
CA MET A 212 -15.40 7.52 -13.60
C MET A 212 -14.37 8.58 -14.00
N ASN A 213 -13.24 8.66 -13.28
CA ASN A 213 -12.29 9.77 -13.44
C ASN A 213 -11.08 9.44 -14.33
N ILE A 214 -10.78 8.16 -14.58
CA ILE A 214 -9.65 7.75 -15.44
C ILE A 214 -10.17 7.05 -16.69
N ILE A 215 -10.96 5.99 -16.55
CA ILE A 215 -11.33 5.13 -17.69
C ILE A 215 -12.26 5.88 -18.67
N ILE A 216 -13.32 6.53 -18.19
CA ILE A 216 -14.28 7.26 -19.06
C ILE A 216 -13.58 8.38 -19.87
N PRO A 217 -12.80 9.29 -19.28
CA PRO A 217 -12.08 10.31 -20.05
C PRO A 217 -11.14 9.73 -21.11
N CYS A 218 -10.43 8.63 -20.81
CA CYS A 218 -9.54 7.98 -21.76
C CYS A 218 -10.29 7.43 -22.98
N ILE A 219 -11.47 6.85 -22.78
CA ILE A 219 -12.35 6.37 -23.85
C ILE A 219 -12.79 7.56 -24.73
N ILE A 220 -13.23 8.66 -24.12
CA ILE A 220 -13.66 9.87 -24.85
C ILE A 220 -12.52 10.44 -25.70
N LEU A 221 -11.31 10.55 -25.15
CA LEU A 221 -10.13 11.03 -25.89
C LEU A 221 -9.77 10.12 -27.06
N SER A 222 -9.93 8.82 -26.90
CA SER A 222 -9.68 7.84 -27.96
C SER A 222 -10.67 8.01 -29.12
N PHE A 223 -11.95 8.25 -28.82
CA PHE A 223 -12.96 8.59 -29.83
C PHE A 223 -12.67 9.93 -30.53
N LEU A 224 -12.23 10.96 -29.80
CA LEU A 224 -11.86 12.26 -30.38
C LEU A 224 -10.67 12.14 -31.35
N CYS A 225 -9.70 11.26 -31.05
CA CYS A 225 -8.59 10.99 -31.95
C CYS A 225 -9.06 10.38 -33.30
N LEU A 226 -10.06 9.49 -33.26
CA LEU A 226 -10.66 8.93 -34.48
C LEU A 226 -11.50 9.96 -35.24
N ALA A 227 -12.26 10.79 -34.52
CA ALA A 227 -13.08 11.85 -35.10
C ALA A 227 -12.26 12.88 -35.90
N GLY A 228 -10.99 13.11 -35.53
CA GLY A 228 -10.09 14.00 -36.27
C GLY A 228 -9.85 13.58 -37.73
N PHE A 229 -9.98 12.31 -38.08
CA PHE A 229 -9.88 11.86 -39.46
C PHE A 229 -11.13 12.17 -40.30
N LEU A 230 -12.30 12.29 -39.67
CA LEU A 230 -13.56 12.63 -40.32
C LEU A 230 -13.64 14.11 -40.70
N LEU A 231 -12.81 14.97 -40.10
CA LEU A 231 -12.83 16.39 -40.39
C LEU A 231 -12.20 16.69 -41.78
N PRO A 232 -12.93 17.40 -42.66
CA PRO A 232 -12.41 17.76 -43.98
C PRO A 232 -11.22 18.73 -43.85
N PRO A 233 -10.21 18.62 -44.75
CA PRO A 233 -9.01 19.45 -44.70
C PRO A 233 -9.29 20.93 -44.99
N GLU A 234 -10.44 21.27 -45.56
CA GLU A 234 -10.87 22.64 -45.87
C GLU A 234 -11.22 23.46 -44.62
N SER A 235 -11.53 22.81 -43.50
CA SER A 235 -11.93 23.48 -42.26
C SER A 235 -10.77 24.21 -41.56
N GLY A 236 -9.50 23.91 -41.88
CA GLY A 236 -8.32 24.45 -41.18
C GLY A 236 -8.10 23.91 -39.76
N GLU A 237 -9.15 23.47 -39.06
CA GLU A 237 -9.10 23.06 -37.64
C GLU A 237 -8.58 21.63 -37.39
N LYS A 238 -8.25 20.88 -38.45
CA LYS A 238 -7.83 19.47 -38.34
C LYS A 238 -6.53 19.31 -37.54
N ILE A 239 -5.54 20.17 -37.78
CA ILE A 239 -4.27 20.14 -37.04
C ILE A 239 -4.50 20.60 -35.61
N THR A 240 -5.28 21.67 -35.41
CA THR A 240 -5.61 22.21 -34.08
C THR A 240 -6.23 21.15 -33.19
N LEU A 241 -7.24 20.42 -33.70
CA LEU A 241 -7.88 19.31 -32.99
C LEU A 241 -6.88 18.19 -32.67
N GLY A 242 -6.06 17.78 -33.65
CA GLY A 242 -5.07 16.71 -33.46
C GLY A 242 -4.01 17.04 -32.41
N LEU A 243 -3.46 18.25 -32.43
CA LEU A 243 -2.50 18.74 -31.43
C LEU A 243 -3.15 18.90 -30.05
N SER A 244 -4.40 19.37 -29.99
CA SER A 244 -5.12 19.51 -28.72
C SER A 244 -5.35 18.15 -28.05
N VAL A 245 -5.80 17.15 -28.82
CA VAL A 245 -5.99 15.78 -28.34
C VAL A 245 -4.66 15.17 -27.89
N LEU A 246 -3.59 15.35 -28.66
CA LEU A 246 -2.25 14.88 -28.29
C LEU A 246 -1.80 15.47 -26.95
N LEU A 247 -1.91 16.79 -26.78
CA LEU A 247 -1.56 17.47 -25.54
C LEU A 247 -2.41 16.95 -24.37
N THR A 248 -3.73 16.83 -24.54
CA THR A 248 -4.62 16.32 -23.50
C THR A 248 -4.22 14.90 -23.08
N ILE A 249 -3.95 13.99 -24.02
CA ILE A 249 -3.49 12.63 -23.71
C ILE A 249 -2.16 12.64 -22.95
N THR A 250 -1.19 13.50 -23.34
CA THR A 250 0.08 13.59 -22.61
C THR A 250 -0.11 14.08 -21.16
N VAL A 251 -0.98 15.06 -20.94
CA VAL A 251 -1.28 15.56 -19.58
C VAL A 251 -1.96 14.46 -18.75
N PHE A 252 -2.94 13.75 -19.32
CA PHE A 252 -3.58 12.62 -18.62
C PHE A 252 -2.60 11.50 -18.29
N MET A 253 -1.71 11.16 -19.22
CA MET A 253 -0.66 10.16 -18.97
C MET A 253 0.25 10.57 -17.82
N LEU A 254 0.71 11.83 -17.77
CA LEU A 254 1.54 12.34 -16.68
C LEU A 254 0.79 12.33 -15.34
N MET A 255 -0.50 12.69 -15.34
CA MET A 255 -1.35 12.64 -14.14
C MET A 255 -1.48 11.20 -13.61
N VAL A 256 -1.67 10.22 -14.48
CA VAL A 256 -1.75 8.80 -14.09
C VAL A 256 -0.38 8.30 -13.60
N ALA A 257 0.70 8.68 -14.27
CA ALA A 257 2.05 8.29 -13.89
C ALA A 257 2.49 8.84 -12.52
N ASP A 258 2.03 10.04 -12.13
CA ASP A 258 2.35 10.62 -10.82
C ASP A 258 1.67 9.90 -9.65
N LYS A 259 0.60 9.13 -9.92
CA LYS A 259 -0.13 8.33 -8.93
C LYS A 259 0.40 6.90 -8.79
N MET A 260 1.26 6.44 -9.69
CA MET A 260 1.79 5.08 -9.67
C MET A 260 3.19 5.04 -9.06
N PRO A 261 3.60 3.92 -8.42
CA PRO A 261 4.99 3.72 -8.00
C PRO A 261 5.96 3.83 -9.17
N GLN A 262 7.12 4.44 -8.93
CA GLN A 262 8.23 4.51 -9.88
C GLN A 262 9.05 3.21 -9.86
N THR A 263 8.39 2.08 -10.10
CA THR A 263 9.01 0.75 -10.13
C THR A 263 9.02 0.16 -11.53
N SER A 264 10.11 -0.52 -11.89
CA SER A 264 10.24 -1.22 -13.18
C SER A 264 9.84 -2.70 -13.13
N GLU A 265 9.41 -3.20 -11.97
CA GLU A 265 9.07 -4.62 -11.79
C GLU A 265 7.75 -5.01 -12.46
N SER A 266 6.75 -4.12 -12.45
CA SER A 266 5.49 -4.31 -13.16
C SER A 266 5.05 -3.03 -13.87
N ILE A 267 4.50 -3.19 -15.07
CA ILE A 267 3.94 -2.10 -15.89
C ILE A 267 2.42 -2.31 -15.93
N SER A 268 1.65 -1.27 -15.60
CA SER A 268 0.19 -1.36 -15.62
C SER A 268 -0.37 -1.48 -17.04
N VAL A 269 -1.43 -2.26 -17.21
CA VAL A 269 -2.15 -2.38 -18.49
C VAL A 269 -2.68 -1.02 -18.97
N ILE A 270 -3.12 -0.16 -18.05
CA ILE A 270 -3.58 1.20 -18.37
C ILE A 270 -2.45 2.06 -18.93
N SER A 271 -1.24 1.98 -18.37
CA SER A 271 -0.07 2.69 -18.89
C SER A 271 0.27 2.23 -20.30
N ILE A 272 0.21 0.92 -20.58
CA ILE A 272 0.42 0.37 -21.93
C ILE A 272 -0.65 0.91 -22.90
N TYR A 273 -1.91 0.91 -22.49
CA TYR A 273 -3.01 1.46 -23.28
C TYR A 273 -2.78 2.95 -23.63
N LEU A 274 -2.48 3.77 -22.63
CA LEU A 274 -2.21 5.20 -22.84
C LEU A 274 -0.99 5.44 -23.75
N MET A 275 0.04 4.61 -23.66
CA MET A 275 1.19 4.66 -24.57
C MET A 275 0.82 4.32 -26.01
N VAL A 276 -0.03 3.31 -26.23
CA VAL A 276 -0.55 2.97 -27.56
C VAL A 276 -1.41 4.10 -28.12
N VAL A 277 -2.26 4.71 -27.30
CA VAL A 277 -3.10 5.85 -27.70
C VAL A 277 -2.23 7.08 -28.03
N LEU A 278 -1.21 7.36 -27.23
CA LEU A 278 -0.28 8.47 -27.47
C LEU A 278 0.50 8.29 -28.78
N THR A 279 1.05 7.10 -29.01
CA THR A 279 1.78 6.79 -30.25
C THR A 279 0.86 6.85 -31.48
N THR A 280 -0.37 6.33 -31.37
CA THR A 280 -1.39 6.43 -32.43
C THR A 280 -1.80 7.87 -32.71
N SER A 281 -1.97 8.69 -31.66
CA SER A 281 -2.28 10.12 -31.81
C SER A 281 -1.15 10.89 -32.49
N CYS A 282 0.11 10.59 -32.15
CA CYS A 282 1.28 11.17 -32.83
C CYS A 282 1.29 10.81 -34.33
N LEU A 283 1.09 9.54 -34.67
CA LEU A 283 0.98 9.09 -36.07
C LEU A 283 -0.20 9.75 -36.79
N SER A 284 -1.34 9.95 -36.12
CA SER A 284 -2.50 10.65 -36.67
C SER A 284 -2.20 12.10 -37.03
N VAL A 285 -1.52 12.84 -36.15
CA VAL A 285 -1.09 14.23 -36.43
C VAL A 285 -0.10 14.27 -37.59
N LEU A 286 0.91 13.40 -37.60
CA LEU A 286 1.88 13.32 -38.71
C LEU A 286 1.20 13.02 -40.06
N SER A 287 0.27 12.08 -40.07
CA SER A 287 -0.51 11.75 -41.28
C SER A 287 -1.40 12.91 -41.72
N SER A 288 -1.97 13.68 -40.79
CA SER A 288 -2.78 14.85 -41.09
C SER A 288 -1.95 15.97 -41.72
N VAL A 289 -0.74 16.23 -41.19
CA VAL A 289 0.22 17.17 -41.80
C VAL A 289 0.59 16.73 -43.21
N PHE A 290 0.83 15.42 -43.43
CA PHE A 290 1.10 14.88 -44.76
C PHE A 290 -0.07 15.08 -45.73
N ILE A 291 -1.31 14.79 -45.30
CA ILE A 291 -2.54 14.98 -46.11
C ILE A 291 -2.72 16.46 -46.46
N LEU A 292 -2.56 17.37 -45.50
CA LEU A 292 -2.65 18.81 -45.73
C LEU A 292 -1.54 19.32 -46.66
N GLY A 293 -0.34 18.76 -46.54
CA GLY A 293 0.79 19.02 -47.41
C GLY A 293 0.55 18.58 -48.86
N ILE A 294 -0.21 17.51 -49.11
CA ILE A 294 -0.66 17.13 -50.45
C ILE A 294 -1.80 18.04 -50.92
N HIS A 295 -2.80 18.30 -50.07
CA HIS A 295 -3.98 19.10 -50.40
C HIS A 295 -3.64 20.53 -50.84
N HIS A 296 -2.69 21.17 -50.16
CA HIS A 296 -2.29 22.56 -50.43
C HIS A 296 -1.22 22.70 -51.54
N GLN A 297 -0.88 21.64 -52.30
CA GLN A 297 0.00 21.73 -53.49
C GLN A 297 -0.66 22.45 -54.70
N ARG A 298 -1.45 23.50 -54.46
CA ARG A 298 -2.21 24.27 -55.46
C ARG A 298 -1.37 25.09 -56.45
N GLY A 299 -0.03 25.06 -56.38
CA GLY A 299 0.84 25.98 -57.16
C GLY A 299 1.95 25.34 -58.00
N LYS A 300 2.19 24.03 -57.95
CA LYS A 300 3.20 23.36 -58.79
C LYS A 300 2.56 22.13 -59.47
N PRO A 301 2.35 22.13 -60.79
CA PRO A 301 1.75 21.01 -61.50
C PRO A 301 2.78 19.88 -61.63
N HIS A 302 2.97 19.10 -60.57
CA HIS A 302 3.58 17.79 -60.71
C HIS A 302 2.53 16.83 -61.26
N LYS A 303 2.81 16.25 -62.43
CA LYS A 303 1.99 15.18 -63.00
C LYS A 303 1.91 14.06 -61.96
N VAL A 304 0.71 13.79 -61.47
CA VAL A 304 0.47 12.69 -60.51
C VAL A 304 1.03 11.40 -61.13
N PRO A 305 1.91 10.66 -60.42
CA PRO A 305 2.53 9.45 -60.95
C PRO A 305 1.50 8.43 -61.43
N THR A 306 1.77 7.79 -62.56
CA THR A 306 0.84 6.85 -63.22
C THR A 306 0.52 5.64 -62.33
N TRP A 307 1.49 5.19 -61.52
CA TRP A 307 1.29 4.11 -60.55
C TRP A 307 0.30 4.51 -59.44
N LEU A 308 0.36 5.75 -58.96
CA LEU A 308 -0.53 6.26 -57.90
C LEU A 308 -1.97 6.39 -58.42
N LYS A 309 -2.15 6.84 -59.67
CA LYS A 309 -3.47 6.86 -60.33
C LYS A 309 -4.06 5.46 -60.45
N MET A 310 -3.28 4.47 -60.91
CA MET A 310 -3.76 3.10 -60.99
C MET A 310 -4.12 2.53 -59.61
N PHE A 311 -3.29 2.76 -58.60
CA PHE A 311 -3.55 2.25 -57.25
C PHE A 311 -4.81 2.87 -56.61
N VAL A 312 -4.93 4.20 -56.65
CA VAL A 312 -6.07 4.91 -56.04
C VAL A 312 -7.38 4.65 -56.78
N PHE A 313 -7.39 4.81 -58.10
CA PHE A 313 -8.64 4.71 -58.88
C PHE A 313 -9.06 3.28 -59.21
N ARG A 314 -8.11 2.33 -59.37
CA ARG A 314 -8.43 0.96 -59.78
C ARG A 314 -8.53 -0.02 -58.61
N PHE A 315 -7.87 0.27 -57.48
CA PHE A 315 -7.81 -0.64 -56.33
C PHE A 315 -8.53 -0.08 -55.09
N LEU A 316 -8.25 1.16 -54.70
CA LEU A 316 -8.80 1.79 -53.47
C LEU A 316 -10.24 2.28 -53.60
N SER A 317 -10.61 2.94 -54.70
CA SER A 317 -11.96 3.46 -54.93
C SER A 317 -13.06 2.37 -54.92
N PRO A 318 -12.88 1.20 -55.58
CA PRO A 318 -13.84 0.10 -55.47
C PRO A 318 -13.87 -0.54 -54.08
N LEU A 319 -12.74 -0.61 -53.38
CA LEU A 319 -12.63 -1.21 -52.04
C LEU A 319 -13.35 -0.36 -50.97
N LEU A 320 -13.25 0.96 -51.06
CA LEU A 320 -13.86 1.90 -50.11
C LEU A 320 -15.27 2.36 -50.52
N CYS A 321 -15.84 1.79 -51.60
CA CYS A 321 -17.16 2.18 -52.14
C CYS A 321 -17.30 3.69 -52.43
N ILE A 322 -16.21 4.37 -52.74
CA ILE A 322 -16.22 5.80 -53.08
C ILE A 322 -16.61 5.91 -54.55
N LYS A 323 -17.84 6.37 -54.82
CA LYS A 323 -18.28 6.71 -56.17
C LYS A 323 -17.42 7.86 -56.71
N GLN A 324 -16.93 7.65 -57.94
CA GLN A 324 -16.14 8.61 -58.70
C GLN A 324 -16.84 9.97 -58.84
#